data_AF-A0A969LAP1-F1
#
_entry.id   AF-A0A969LAP1-F1
#
_cell.length_a   1.000
_cell.length_b   1.000
_cell.length_c   1.000
_cell.angle_alpha   90.00
_cell.angle_beta   90.00
_cell.angle_gamma   90.00
#
_symmetry.space_group_name_H-M   'P 1'
#
loop_
_entity.id
_entity.type
_entity.pdbx_description
1 polymer ?
#
loop_
_entity_poly.entity_id
_entity_poly.type
_entity_poly.pdbx_seq_one_letter_code
_entity_poly.pdbx_strand_id
1 'polypeptide(L)'
;MAQNRTVRLIAGALATLLGGLYIANPTFGFFEFIPDALPLVGNLDEAGATALLIWGLAQFRPAAAAAPHVIEQPAETPRLTDEQERG
;
A
#
# COMPACT_ATOMS: atom_id res chain seq x y z
N MET A 1 -6.54 -13.42 19.16
CA MET A 1 -6.62 -12.68 17.87
C MET A 1 -5.95 -11.30 17.90
N ALA A 2 -6.06 -10.52 18.99
CA ALA A 2 -5.47 -9.17 19.07
C ALA A 2 -3.94 -9.12 19.01
N GLN A 3 -3.24 -10.10 19.61
CA GLN A 3 -1.77 -10.11 19.68
C GLN A 3 -1.09 -10.08 18.30
N ASN A 4 -1.62 -10.81 17.32
CA ASN A 4 -1.07 -10.86 15.96
C ASN A 4 -1.24 -9.51 15.24
N ARG A 5 -2.29 -8.75 15.55
CA ARG A 5 -2.51 -7.42 14.98
C ARG A 5 -1.51 -6.42 15.54
N THR A 6 -1.28 -6.43 16.84
CA THR A 6 -0.29 -5.56 17.49
C THR A 6 1.12 -5.82 16.95
N VAL A 7 1.52 -7.10 16.83
CA VAL A 7 2.83 -7.47 16.27
C VAL A 7 2.99 -6.95 14.83
N ARG A 8 1.96 -7.08 13.99
CA ARG A 8 1.99 -6.58 12.61
C ARG A 8 2.12 -5.06 12.54
N LEU A 9 1.45 -4.33 13.43
CA LEU A 9 1.56 -2.87 13.49
C LEU A 9 2.94 -2.42 13.96
N ILE A 10 3.51 -3.09 14.96
CA ILE A 10 4.87 -2.81 15.43
C ILE A 10 5.88 -3.11 14.32
N ALA A 11 5.77 -4.26 13.65
CA ALA A 11 6.63 -4.62 12.53
C ALA A 11 6.49 -3.62 11.37
N GLY A 12 5.27 -3.18 11.06
CA GLY A 12 5.01 -2.17 10.03
C GLY A 12 5.58 -0.81 10.38
N ALA A 13 5.48 -0.38 11.65
CA ALA A 13 6.07 0.85 12.14
C ALA A 13 7.60 0.81 12.02
N LEU A 14 8.21 -0.28 12.47
CA LEU A 14 9.65 -0.46 12.40
C LEU A 14 10.15 -0.48 10.94
N ALA A 15 9.48 -1.22 10.06
CA ALA A 15 9.81 -1.27 8.63
C ALA A 15 9.70 0.09 7.95
N THR A 16 8.65 0.87 8.27
CA THR A 16 8.45 2.22 7.76
C THR A 16 9.59 3.15 8.19
N LEU A 17 9.97 3.08 9.47
CA LEU A 17 10.98 3.96 10.04
C LEU A 17 12.38 3.63 9.49
N LEU A 18 12.72 2.34 9.41
CA LEU A 18 14.01 1.89 8.86
C LEU A 18 14.11 2.16 7.35
N GLY A 19 13.09 1.78 6.57
CA GLY A 19 13.09 2.00 5.12
C GLY A 19 13.09 3.49 4.77
N GLY A 20 12.30 4.29 5.48
CA GLY A 20 12.26 5.74 5.29
C GLY A 20 13.59 6.42 5.65
N LEU A 21 14.23 6.01 6.75
CA LEU A 21 15.53 6.56 7.15
C LEU A 21 16.64 6.18 6.15
N TYR A 22 16.61 4.94 5.64
CA TYR A 22 17.58 4.47 4.66
C TYR A 22 17.48 5.26 3.35
N ILE A 23 16.26 5.40 2.79
CA ILE A 23 16.03 6.17 1.55
C ILE A 23 16.32 7.66 1.73
N ALA A 24 16.04 8.22 2.92
CA ALA A 24 16.39 9.60 3.21
C ALA A 24 17.91 9.85 3.11
N ASN A 25 18.72 8.79 3.19
CA ASN A 25 20.17 8.79 3.04
C ASN A 25 20.85 9.98 3.77
N PRO A 26 20.66 10.12 5.10
CA PRO A 26 21.17 11.27 5.85
C PRO A 26 22.69 11.32 5.88
N THR A 27 23.36 10.21 5.56
CA THR A 27 24.81 10.09 5.48
C THR A 27 25.36 10.39 4.08
N PHE A 28 24.54 10.84 3.13
CA PHE A 28 24.92 11.21 1.75
C PHE A 28 25.73 10.11 1.02
N GLY A 29 25.38 8.84 1.24
CA GLY A 29 26.02 7.71 0.57
C GLY A 29 27.38 7.28 1.14
N PHE A 30 27.82 7.85 2.27
CA PHE A 30 29.06 7.39 2.94
C PHE A 30 28.97 5.97 3.52
N PHE A 31 27.76 5.47 3.75
CA PHE A 31 27.49 4.15 4.32
C PHE A 31 26.41 3.44 3.51
N GLU A 32 26.77 3.01 2.31
CA GLU A 32 25.95 2.15 1.44
C GLU A 32 26.41 0.70 1.57
N PHE A 33 25.48 -0.25 1.46
CA PHE A 33 25.86 -1.67 1.39
C PHE A 33 26.38 -2.03 0.00
N ILE A 34 25.82 -1.42 -1.04
CA ILE A 34 26.23 -1.58 -2.42
C ILE A 34 26.59 -0.21 -2.98
N PRO A 35 27.79 -0.02 -3.56
CA PRO A 35 28.17 1.28 -4.11
C PRO A 35 27.28 1.69 -5.30
N ASP A 36 26.73 2.90 -5.25
CA ASP A 36 25.94 3.54 -6.30
C ASP A 36 26.56 3.48 -7.70
N ALA A 37 27.89 3.54 -7.78
CA ALA A 37 28.63 3.57 -9.04
C ALA A 37 28.67 2.21 -9.78
N LEU A 38 28.17 1.13 -9.16
CA LEU A 38 28.13 -0.17 -9.82
C LEU A 38 27.01 -0.21 -10.87
N PRO A 39 27.35 -0.53 -12.13
CA PRO A 39 26.33 -0.67 -13.17
C PRO A 39 25.36 -1.80 -12.81
N LEU A 40 24.08 -1.60 -13.16
CA LEU A 40 22.93 -2.49 -12.92
C LEU A 40 22.49 -2.65 -11.46
N VAL A 41 23.41 -2.62 -10.49
CA VAL A 41 23.13 -3.06 -9.11
C VAL A 41 23.37 -2.01 -8.03
N GLY A 42 23.94 -0.85 -8.37
CA GLY A 42 24.40 0.13 -7.39
C GLY A 42 23.32 0.67 -6.44
N ASN A 43 22.03 0.53 -6.77
CA ASN A 43 20.90 1.05 -5.98
C ASN A 43 19.96 -0.07 -5.46
N LEU A 44 20.42 -1.31 -5.40
CA LEU A 44 19.55 -2.45 -5.05
C LEU A 44 19.10 -2.44 -3.60
N ASP A 45 19.95 -1.95 -2.70
CA ASP A 45 19.65 -1.76 -1.29
C ASP A 45 18.60 -0.68 -1.06
N GLU A 46 18.62 0.42 -1.82
CA GLU A 46 17.60 1.46 -1.83
C GLU A 46 16.27 0.93 -2.37
N ALA A 47 16.32 0.10 -3.41
CA ALA A 47 15.13 -0.58 -3.93
C ALA A 47 14.53 -1.53 -2.87
N GLY A 48 15.39 -2.26 -2.15
CA GLY A 48 14.99 -3.09 -1.02
C GLY A 48 14.37 -2.28 0.12
N ALA A 49 14.99 -1.15 0.49
CA ALA A 49 14.48 -0.23 1.49
C ALA A 49 13.13 0.38 1.08
N THR A 50 12.94 0.66 -0.22
CA THR A 50 11.68 1.14 -0.79
C THR A 50 10.58 0.09 -0.68
N ALA A 51 10.88 -1.17 -1.03
CA ALA A 51 9.94 -2.27 -0.86
C ALA A 51 9.56 -2.46 0.62
N LEU A 52 10.54 -2.37 1.53
CA LEU A 52 10.33 -2.46 2.97
C LEU A 52 9.45 -1.31 3.49
N LEU A 53 9.70 -0.08 3.04
CA LEU A 53 8.90 1.10 3.39
C LEU A 53 7.44 0.94 2.94
N ILE A 54 7.21 0.56 1.68
CA ILE A 54 5.86 0.33 1.13
C ILE A 54 5.14 -0.76 1.93
N TRP A 55 5.83 -1.86 2.22
CA TRP A 55 5.26 -2.96 3.01
C TRP A 55 4.91 -2.52 4.44
N GLY A 56 5.75 -1.69 5.06
CA GLY A 56 5.52 -1.13 6.38
C GLY A 56 4.29 -0.23 6.42
N LEU A 57 4.20 0.70 5.47
CA LEU A 57 3.05 1.60 5.32
C LEU A 57 1.74 0.85 5.08
N ALA A 58 1.79 -0.26 4.33
CA ALA A 58 0.62 -1.10 4.05
C ALA A 58 0.00 -1.73 5.30
N GLN A 59 0.73 -1.88 6.42
CA GLN A 59 0.17 -2.42 7.66
C GLN A 59 -0.82 -1.47 8.34
N PHE A 60 -0.80 -0.18 8.00
CA PHE A 60 -1.70 0.84 8.56
C PHE A 60 -2.97 1.07 7.75
N ARG A 61 -3.17 0.33 6.64
CA ARG A 61 -4.36 0.50 5.81
C ARG A 61 -5.63 0.20 6.63
N PRO A 62 -6.55 1.16 6.79
CA PRO A 62 -7.81 0.90 7.46
C PRO A 62 -8.67 -0.03 6.59
N ALA A 63 -9.50 -0.88 7.23
CA ALA A 63 -10.33 -1.86 6.51
C ALA A 63 -11.28 -1.22 5.48
N ALA A 64 -11.71 0.03 5.72
CA ALA A 64 -12.53 0.80 4.80
C ALA A 64 -11.81 1.16 3.48
N ALA A 65 -10.48 1.27 3.48
CA ALA A 65 -9.69 1.57 2.29
C ALA A 65 -9.55 0.37 1.33
N ALA A 66 -10.05 -0.81 1.72
CA ALA A 66 -10.06 -2.03 0.92
C ALA A 66 -11.45 -2.37 0.37
N ALA A 67 -12.48 -1.59 0.71
CA ALA A 67 -13.81 -1.79 0.13
C ALA A 67 -13.71 -1.53 -1.39
N PRO A 68 -14.09 -2.50 -2.23
CA PRO A 68 -14.18 -2.24 -3.65
C PRO A 68 -15.13 -1.07 -3.84
N HIS A 69 -14.78 -0.13 -4.73
CA HIS A 69 -15.78 0.81 -5.19
C HIS A 69 -16.87 -0.06 -5.84
N VAL A 70 -18.04 -0.12 -5.21
CA VAL A 70 -19.21 -0.68 -5.83
C VAL A 70 -19.70 0.46 -6.70
N ILE A 71 -19.54 0.35 -8.02
CA ILE A 71 -20.37 1.15 -8.93
C ILE A 71 -21.79 0.71 -8.58
N GLU A 72 -22.53 1.52 -7.85
CA GLU A 72 -23.96 1.31 -7.75
C GLU A 72 -24.49 1.42 -9.18
N GLN A 73 -24.87 0.27 -9.76
CA GLN A 73 -25.61 0.26 -11.02
C GLN A 73 -26.87 1.09 -10.78
N PRO A 74 -27.16 2.12 -11.61
CA PRO A 74 -28.38 2.88 -11.47
C PRO A 74 -29.54 1.88 -11.47
N ALA A 75 -30.34 1.89 -10.41
CA ALA A 75 -31.47 1.00 -10.26
C ALA A 75 -32.26 1.00 -11.57
N GLU A 76 -32.36 -0.16 -12.21
CA GLU A 76 -33.15 -0.34 -13.42
C GLU A 76 -34.57 0.11 -13.07
N THR A 77 -34.97 1.27 -13.59
CA THR A 77 -36.27 1.86 -13.31
C THR A 77 -37.31 0.83 -13.73
N PRO A 78 -38.23 0.39 -12.85
CA PRO A 78 -39.27 -0.55 -13.23
C PRO A 78 -39.96 -0.02 -14.48
N ARG A 79 -39.86 -0.78 -15.58
CA ARG A 79 -40.48 -0.41 -16.85
C ARG A 79 -41.99 -0.39 -16.61
N LEU A 80 -42.57 0.81 -16.53
CA LEU A 80 -44.00 1.07 -16.35
C LEU A 80 -44.80 0.70 -17.62
N THR A 81 -44.53 -0.45 -18.23
CA THR A 81 -45.15 -0.87 -19.49
C THR A 81 -46.18 -1.98 -19.32
N ASP A 82 -46.24 -2.66 -18.19
CA ASP A 82 -47.14 -3.82 -18.04
C ASP A 82 -48.57 -3.42 -17.65
N GLU A 83 -48.79 -2.19 -17.15
CA GLU A 83 -50.12 -1.68 -16.79
C GLU A 83 -50.77 -0.83 -17.89
N GLN A 84 -50.01 -0.39 -18.89
CA GLN A 84 -50.51 0.51 -19.94
C GLN A 84 -51.05 -0.24 -21.17
N GLU A 85 -50.83 -1.56 -21.29
CA GLU A 85 -51.36 -2.40 -22.38
C GLU A 85 -52.67 -3.14 -22.04
N ARG A 86 -53.24 -2.92 -20.84
CA ARG A 86 -54.53 -3.53 -20.41
C ARG A 86 -55.72 -2.57 -20.48
N GLY A 87 -55.64 -1.50 -21.29
CA GLY A 87 -56.72 -0.54 -21.55
C GLY A 87 -57.50 -0.84 -22.81
#